data_AF-A0A1J7J1E9-F1
#
_entry.id   AF-A0A1J7J1E9-F1
#
_cell.length_a   1.000
_cell.length_b   1.000
_cell.length_c   1.000
_cell.angle_alpha   90.00
_cell.angle_beta   90.00
_cell.angle_gamma   90.00
#
_symmetry.space_group_name_H-M   'P 1'
#
loop_
_entity.id
_entity.type
_entity.pdbx_description
1 polymer ?
#
loop_
_entity_poly.entity_id
_entity_poly.type
_entity_poly.pdbx_seq_one_letter_code
_entity_poly.pdbx_strand_id
1 'polypeptide(L)'
;MTSARTRLGAFTTPFTYPASCSVIVQDCSTCSTGWQGQSCSNNQFNTQGVQDNLDCWPPRDAENLSSGVAVMGWGFYSPGLECPIGYATACASTVGVDSGFPFQFSLLPSETAVGCCPTGYSCSYNPGIDAAQTCYKYYSTGSFPTVQCSKGTSNKFSYVTVPATVTATISPTTSGGSRSTVEAVLQNVLVFAPLIQINWQSTDRLASTPLPGSGTPSTSQTATPTPTTGTPKPGGLSQGATIGIAVAAAIVGLVLIGVFAMWMRRRNRRAKVMPTLPPNPYVDKPHEIGTTYVAEAPTERDAHEVDGLHASDGLHKGGAASPRFEMAG
;
A
#
# COMPACT_ATOMS: atom_id res chain seq x y z
N MET A 1 10.25 3.82 8.38
CA MET A 1 10.40 3.40 9.80
C MET A 1 9.40 2.29 10.08
N THR A 2 9.70 1.30 10.92
CA THR A 2 8.68 0.28 11.31
C THR A 2 7.70 0.88 12.30
N SER A 3 6.41 0.61 12.13
CA SER A 3 5.35 1.08 13.03
C SER A 3 5.33 0.28 14.34
N ALA A 4 4.73 0.85 15.38
CA ALA A 4 4.45 0.12 16.62
C ALA A 4 3.58 -1.12 16.32
N ARG A 5 3.88 -2.26 16.96
CA ARG A 5 3.11 -3.49 16.77
C ARG A 5 1.71 -3.34 17.36
N THR A 6 0.72 -3.31 16.49
CA THR A 6 -0.70 -3.26 16.88
C THR A 6 -1.36 -4.58 16.47
N ARG A 7 -1.78 -5.37 17.45
CA ARG A 7 -2.53 -6.62 17.21
C ARG A 7 -4.02 -6.28 17.08
N LEU A 8 -4.62 -6.62 15.95
CA LEU A 8 -6.04 -6.36 15.69
C LEU A 8 -6.96 -7.42 16.28
N GLY A 9 -6.45 -8.61 16.58
CA GLY A 9 -7.21 -9.75 17.08
C GLY A 9 -6.75 -11.05 16.43
N ALA A 10 -7.44 -12.15 16.73
CA ALA A 10 -7.22 -13.43 16.07
C ALA A 10 -7.99 -13.49 14.75
N PHE A 11 -7.41 -14.09 13.72
CA PHE A 11 -8.06 -14.33 12.44
C PHE A 11 -8.02 -15.82 12.07
N THR A 12 -8.90 -16.56 12.73
CA THR A 12 -8.96 -18.03 12.67
C THR A 12 -10.23 -18.56 12.00
N THR A 13 -11.12 -17.66 11.57
CA THR A 13 -12.37 -18.01 10.89
C THR A 13 -12.38 -17.42 9.48
N PRO A 14 -13.02 -18.07 8.49
CA PRO A 14 -13.13 -17.51 7.16
C PRO A 14 -13.85 -16.16 7.18
N PHE A 15 -13.25 -15.15 6.55
CA PHE A 15 -13.88 -13.86 6.32
C PHE A 15 -14.09 -13.66 4.82
N THR A 16 -15.33 -13.40 4.42
CA THR A 16 -15.67 -13.09 3.03
C THR A 16 -15.54 -11.58 2.81
N TYR A 17 -14.61 -11.18 1.94
CA TYR A 17 -14.45 -9.78 1.58
C TYR A 17 -15.73 -9.25 0.92
N PRO A 18 -16.41 -8.23 1.49
CA PRO A 18 -17.68 -7.75 0.94
C PRO A 18 -17.53 -7.22 -0.48
N ALA A 19 -18.52 -7.46 -1.35
CA ALA A 19 -18.47 -6.99 -2.73
C ALA A 19 -18.36 -5.45 -2.85
N SER A 20 -18.97 -4.71 -1.92
CA SER A 20 -18.86 -3.25 -1.84
C SER A 20 -17.42 -2.76 -1.65
N CYS A 21 -16.57 -3.56 -1.00
CA CYS A 21 -15.17 -3.22 -0.76
C CYS A 21 -14.30 -3.31 -2.02
N SER A 22 -14.80 -3.97 -3.08
CA SER A 22 -14.14 -4.00 -4.38
C SER A 22 -14.39 -2.75 -5.25
N VAL A 23 -15.33 -1.90 -4.85
CA VAL A 23 -15.60 -0.62 -5.51
C VAL A 23 -14.41 0.32 -5.30
N ILE A 24 -13.94 0.91 -6.40
CA ILE A 24 -12.75 1.76 -6.38
C ILE A 24 -13.17 3.20 -6.08
N VAL A 25 -12.69 3.74 -4.96
CA VAL A 25 -12.73 5.17 -4.71
C VAL A 25 -11.64 5.81 -5.57
N GLN A 26 -12.03 6.48 -6.65
CA GLN A 26 -11.11 7.16 -7.56
C GLN A 26 -10.73 8.53 -7.00
N ASP A 27 -9.48 8.93 -7.17
CA ASP A 27 -8.98 10.21 -6.66
C ASP A 27 -9.68 11.42 -7.30
N CYS A 28 -9.88 11.35 -8.63
CA CYS A 28 -10.65 12.33 -9.39
C CYS A 28 -11.13 11.70 -10.72
N SER A 29 -12.06 12.35 -11.43
CA SER A 29 -12.65 11.81 -12.67
C SER A 29 -11.66 11.53 -13.79
N THR A 30 -10.54 12.25 -13.83
CA THR A 30 -9.48 12.07 -14.82
C THR A 30 -8.23 11.41 -14.25
N CYS A 31 -8.24 11.04 -12.97
CA CYS A 31 -7.07 10.50 -12.29
C CYS A 31 -6.90 9.01 -12.58
N SER A 32 -5.65 8.58 -12.71
CA SER A 32 -5.26 7.19 -12.94
C SER A 32 -5.00 6.41 -11.65
N THR A 33 -5.52 6.88 -10.52
CA THR A 33 -5.29 6.28 -9.20
C THR A 33 -6.61 6.12 -8.46
N GLY A 34 -6.76 5.02 -7.74
CA GLY A 34 -7.87 4.80 -6.83
C GLY A 34 -7.58 3.75 -5.77
N TRP A 35 -8.52 3.57 -4.85
CA TRP A 35 -8.38 2.72 -3.67
C TRP A 35 -9.62 1.86 -3.44
N GLN A 36 -9.42 0.58 -3.17
CA GLN A 36 -10.44 -0.35 -2.66
C GLN A 36 -10.49 -0.33 -1.13
N GLY A 37 -11.57 -0.89 -0.58
CA GLY A 37 -11.75 -0.99 0.87
C GLY A 37 -11.86 0.37 1.57
N GLN A 38 -12.28 1.40 0.85
CA GLN A 38 -12.43 2.77 1.36
C GLN A 38 -13.90 3.16 1.48
N SER A 39 -14.15 4.21 2.25
CA SER A 39 -15.42 4.88 2.43
C SER A 39 -15.23 6.39 2.27
N CYS A 40 -16.32 7.10 1.95
CA CYS A 40 -16.33 8.55 1.95
C CYS A 40 -16.78 9.06 3.32
N SER A 41 -15.95 9.87 3.97
CA SER A 41 -16.19 10.46 5.28
C SER A 41 -15.70 11.91 5.35
N ASN A 42 -15.97 12.61 6.45
CA ASN A 42 -15.43 13.96 6.69
C ASN A 42 -13.98 13.90 7.21
N ASN A 43 -13.13 13.16 6.49
CA ASN A 43 -11.75 12.98 6.86
C ASN A 43 -10.97 14.30 6.70
N GLN A 44 -10.42 14.83 7.79
CA GLN A 44 -9.67 16.09 7.79
C GLN A 44 -8.23 15.95 7.27
N PHE A 45 -7.73 14.72 7.12
CA PHE A 45 -6.36 14.45 6.67
C PHE A 45 -6.23 14.43 5.14
N ASN A 46 -7.32 14.45 4.39
CA ASN A 46 -7.31 14.60 2.94
C ASN A 46 -8.53 15.39 2.44
N THR A 47 -8.38 16.07 1.31
CA THR A 47 -9.42 16.99 0.80
C THR A 47 -10.61 16.26 0.17
N GLN A 48 -10.39 15.02 -0.26
CA GLN A 48 -11.39 14.15 -0.90
C GLN A 48 -12.37 13.58 0.14
N GLY A 49 -11.94 13.42 1.40
CA GLY A 49 -12.72 12.75 2.44
C GLY A 49 -12.68 11.22 2.31
N VAL A 50 -11.58 10.64 1.84
CA VAL A 50 -11.40 9.18 1.74
C VAL A 50 -10.91 8.64 3.08
N GLN A 51 -11.46 7.52 3.54
CA GLN A 51 -11.05 6.84 4.77
C GLN A 51 -11.17 5.33 4.62
N ASP A 52 -10.28 4.57 5.28
CA ASP A 52 -10.39 3.11 5.31
C ASP A 52 -11.76 2.69 5.86
N ASN A 53 -12.44 1.80 5.14
CA ASN A 53 -13.74 1.28 5.54
C ASN A 53 -13.54 0.09 6.50
N LEU A 54 -13.95 0.26 7.76
CA LEU A 54 -13.89 -0.75 8.81
C LEU A 54 -14.58 -2.08 8.46
N ASP A 55 -15.62 -2.05 7.61
CA ASP A 55 -16.37 -3.24 7.18
C ASP A 55 -15.60 -4.06 6.13
N CYS A 56 -14.56 -3.48 5.54
CA CYS A 56 -13.69 -4.14 4.57
C CYS A 56 -12.49 -4.85 5.21
N TRP A 57 -12.46 -4.94 6.54
CA TRP A 57 -11.42 -5.63 7.29
C TRP A 57 -12.02 -6.82 8.05
N PRO A 58 -11.24 -7.90 8.26
CA PRO A 58 -11.68 -9.01 9.11
C PRO A 58 -12.06 -8.56 10.53
N PRO A 59 -12.87 -9.37 11.26
CA PRO A 59 -13.27 -9.10 12.64
C PRO A 59 -12.06 -8.79 13.52
N ARG A 60 -12.21 -7.78 14.39
CA ARG A 60 -11.14 -7.19 15.18
C ARG A 60 -11.61 -6.94 16.60
N ASP A 61 -10.68 -6.92 17.55
CA ASP A 61 -10.94 -6.71 18.98
C ASP A 61 -11.43 -5.29 19.26
N ALA A 62 -10.93 -4.30 18.50
CA ALA A 62 -11.28 -2.89 18.66
C ALA A 62 -12.35 -2.45 17.64
N GLU A 63 -13.52 -2.05 18.09
CA GLU A 63 -14.63 -1.66 17.22
C GLU A 63 -14.43 -0.30 16.55
N ASN A 64 -13.65 0.62 17.13
CA ASN A 64 -13.45 1.96 16.61
C ASN A 64 -11.97 2.18 16.27
N LEU A 65 -11.61 1.93 15.02
CA LEU A 65 -10.28 2.28 14.48
C LEU A 65 -10.45 3.35 13.41
N SER A 66 -9.53 4.31 13.40
CA SER A 66 -9.47 5.32 12.35
C SER A 66 -8.03 5.47 11.93
N SER A 67 -7.77 5.29 10.63
CA SER A 67 -6.54 5.77 10.01
C SER A 67 -6.70 7.23 9.63
N GLY A 68 -5.57 7.95 9.53
CA GLY A 68 -5.57 9.30 9.03
C GLY A 68 -5.84 9.34 7.53
N VAL A 69 -5.17 8.52 6.73
CA VAL A 69 -5.34 8.47 5.27
C VAL A 69 -5.62 7.06 4.79
N ALA A 70 -6.09 6.95 3.54
CA ALA A 70 -6.43 5.69 2.89
C ALA A 70 -5.26 4.69 2.94
N VAL A 71 -5.58 3.40 3.12
CA VAL A 71 -4.67 2.25 3.02
C VAL A 71 -3.44 2.29 3.93
N MET A 72 -3.48 3.01 5.06
CA MET A 72 -2.37 3.07 6.02
C MET A 72 -2.25 1.83 6.90
N GLY A 73 -3.29 1.00 6.92
CA GLY A 73 -3.39 -0.16 7.80
C GLY A 73 -3.51 0.20 9.29
N TRP A 74 -4.00 -0.74 10.09
CA TRP A 74 -4.19 -0.52 11.53
C TRP A 74 -3.36 -1.47 12.40
N GLY A 75 -2.84 -2.54 11.81
CA GLY A 75 -2.13 -3.57 12.55
C GLY A 75 -2.05 -4.87 11.77
N PHE A 76 -1.89 -5.96 12.51
CA PHE A 76 -1.85 -7.33 12.00
C PHE A 76 -2.75 -8.25 12.84
N TYR A 77 -3.18 -9.34 12.24
CA TYR A 77 -3.94 -10.39 12.94
C TYR A 77 -3.00 -11.48 13.44
N SER A 78 -3.20 -11.95 14.67
CA SER A 78 -2.41 -13.04 15.25
C SER A 78 -3.18 -13.78 16.37
N PRO A 79 -3.28 -15.11 16.32
CA PRO A 79 -2.85 -15.94 15.19
C PRO A 79 -3.75 -15.70 13.98
N GLY A 80 -3.17 -15.71 12.78
CA GLY A 80 -3.92 -15.71 11.53
C GLY A 80 -3.59 -16.95 10.69
N LEU A 81 -4.61 -17.71 10.31
CA LEU A 81 -4.43 -19.04 9.72
C LEU A 81 -4.49 -19.06 8.20
N GLU A 82 -5.36 -18.23 7.63
CA GLU A 82 -5.60 -18.16 6.18
C GLU A 82 -5.97 -16.74 5.76
N CYS A 83 -5.78 -16.43 4.48
CA CYS A 83 -6.21 -15.17 3.90
C CYS A 83 -7.75 -15.12 3.78
N PRO A 84 -8.36 -13.92 3.76
CA PRO A 84 -9.78 -13.77 3.46
C PRO A 84 -10.21 -14.47 2.17
N ILE A 85 -11.48 -14.86 2.07
CA ILE A 85 -12.04 -15.40 0.83
C ILE A 85 -11.99 -14.32 -0.25
N GLY A 86 -11.43 -14.67 -1.41
CA GLY A 86 -11.16 -13.74 -2.53
C GLY A 86 -9.76 -13.11 -2.50
N TYR A 87 -9.01 -13.35 -1.42
CA TYR A 87 -7.62 -12.94 -1.28
C TYR A 87 -6.67 -14.13 -1.47
N ALA A 88 -5.42 -13.82 -1.80
CA ALA A 88 -4.32 -14.78 -1.87
C ALA A 88 -3.12 -14.26 -1.07
N THR A 89 -2.28 -15.19 -0.60
CA THR A 89 -0.96 -14.86 -0.07
C THR A 89 -0.11 -14.27 -1.19
N ALA A 90 0.19 -12.98 -1.10
CA ALA A 90 0.92 -12.25 -2.14
C ALA A 90 2.39 -11.97 -1.77
N CYS A 91 2.70 -11.94 -0.47
CA CYS A 91 4.06 -11.77 0.03
C CYS A 91 4.22 -12.43 1.41
N ALA A 92 5.46 -12.73 1.79
CA ALA A 92 5.78 -13.39 3.04
C ALA A 92 7.10 -12.89 3.62
N SER A 93 7.24 -13.03 4.93
CA SER A 93 8.49 -12.83 5.64
C SER A 93 8.49 -13.71 6.89
N THR A 94 9.65 -14.29 7.20
CA THR A 94 9.87 -15.05 8.43
C THR A 94 11.11 -14.48 9.09
N VAL A 95 11.04 -14.21 10.41
CA VAL A 95 12.21 -13.69 11.12
C VAL A 95 13.38 -14.66 11.00
N GLY A 96 14.56 -14.11 10.68
CA GLY A 96 15.78 -14.89 10.47
C GLY A 96 15.94 -15.44 9.06
N VAL A 97 15.00 -15.17 8.14
CA VAL A 97 15.14 -15.48 6.72
C VAL A 97 15.47 -14.19 5.96
N ASP A 98 16.64 -14.14 5.33
CA ASP A 98 17.01 -13.02 4.46
C ASP A 98 16.03 -12.91 3.27
N SER A 99 15.77 -11.69 2.79
CA SER A 99 14.94 -11.36 1.60
C SER A 99 13.41 -11.43 1.73
N GLY A 100 12.85 -11.41 2.95
CA GLY A 100 11.41 -11.29 3.16
C GLY A 100 10.80 -9.92 2.83
N PHE A 101 9.47 -9.86 2.66
CA PHE A 101 8.75 -8.59 2.50
C PHE A 101 8.87 -7.72 3.76
N PRO A 102 9.19 -6.41 3.62
CA PRO A 102 9.35 -5.51 4.75
C PRO A 102 7.98 -5.03 5.26
N PHE A 103 7.32 -5.84 6.08
CA PHE A 103 6.03 -5.47 6.69
C PHE A 103 6.12 -4.18 7.52
N GLN A 104 5.05 -3.40 7.50
CA GLN A 104 4.91 -2.17 8.28
C GLN A 104 4.95 -2.47 9.79
N PHE A 105 4.32 -3.57 10.20
CA PHE A 105 4.31 -4.05 11.58
C PHE A 105 5.36 -5.14 11.74
N SER A 106 6.34 -4.89 12.62
CA SER A 106 7.47 -5.79 12.83
C SER A 106 7.02 -7.17 13.30
N LEU A 107 7.82 -8.21 13.04
CA LEU A 107 7.60 -9.60 13.46
C LEU A 107 8.38 -9.90 14.76
N LEU A 108 7.87 -10.83 15.59
CA LEU A 108 8.60 -11.38 16.74
C LEU A 108 9.47 -12.55 16.29
N PRO A 109 10.50 -12.94 17.07
CA PRO A 109 11.24 -14.17 16.81
C PRO A 109 10.30 -15.35 16.59
N SER A 110 10.60 -16.15 15.56
CA SER A 110 9.82 -17.34 15.17
C SER A 110 8.40 -17.07 14.64
N GLU A 111 8.00 -15.82 14.44
CA GLU A 111 6.79 -15.50 13.66
C GLU A 111 7.07 -15.59 12.16
N THR A 112 6.09 -16.13 11.44
CA THR A 112 5.93 -15.93 10.00
C THR A 112 4.78 -14.95 9.79
N ALA A 113 5.00 -13.95 8.95
CA ALA A 113 3.96 -13.05 8.47
C ALA A 113 3.74 -13.24 6.98
N VAL A 114 2.49 -13.11 6.54
CA VAL A 114 2.14 -12.98 5.14
C VAL A 114 1.21 -11.80 4.90
N GLY A 115 1.35 -11.20 3.74
CA GLY A 115 0.45 -10.18 3.23
C GLY A 115 -0.57 -10.83 2.32
N CYS A 116 -1.83 -10.76 2.74
CA CYS A 116 -2.96 -11.18 1.96
C CYS A 116 -3.44 -10.01 1.11
N CYS A 117 -3.54 -10.22 -0.20
CA CYS A 117 -4.03 -9.24 -1.17
C CYS A 117 -5.21 -9.80 -1.96
N PRO A 118 -6.12 -8.94 -2.48
CA PRO A 118 -7.14 -9.40 -3.43
C PRO A 118 -6.49 -10.18 -4.57
N THR A 119 -7.18 -11.20 -5.09
CA THR A 119 -6.61 -12.06 -6.12
C THR A 119 -6.13 -11.25 -7.34
N GLY A 120 -4.86 -11.43 -7.70
CA GLY A 120 -4.20 -10.73 -8.81
C GLY A 120 -3.57 -9.37 -8.44
N TYR A 121 -3.53 -9.01 -7.15
CA TYR A 121 -2.78 -7.85 -6.66
C TYR A 121 -1.41 -8.28 -6.13
N SER A 122 -0.47 -7.35 -6.13
CA SER A 122 0.89 -7.52 -5.59
C SER A 122 1.09 -6.71 -4.32
N CYS A 123 1.94 -7.18 -3.39
CA CYS A 123 2.30 -6.40 -2.21
C CYS A 123 3.21 -5.22 -2.57
N SER A 124 3.05 -4.11 -1.86
CA SER A 124 3.91 -2.94 -1.89
C SER A 124 4.09 -2.39 -0.48
N TYR A 125 5.29 -1.88 -0.20
CA TYR A 125 5.60 -1.18 1.04
C TYR A 125 6.23 0.17 0.72
N ASN A 126 5.62 1.24 1.21
CA ASN A 126 6.21 2.57 1.18
C ASN A 126 6.92 2.83 2.52
N PRO A 127 8.26 3.03 2.57
CA PRO A 127 8.98 3.25 3.82
C PRO A 127 8.98 4.71 4.32
N GLY A 128 8.23 5.62 3.67
CA GLY A 128 8.20 7.07 3.92
C GLY A 128 7.50 7.50 5.22
N ILE A 129 7.17 8.80 5.33
CA ILE A 129 6.41 9.38 6.45
C ILE A 129 5.04 8.71 6.56
N ASP A 130 4.43 8.44 5.41
CA ASP A 130 3.19 7.68 5.27
C ASP A 130 3.52 6.21 5.05
N ALA A 131 4.25 5.62 6.01
CA ALA A 131 4.66 4.23 5.91
C ALA A 131 3.42 3.32 5.87
N ALA A 132 3.20 2.69 4.72
CA ALA A 132 2.00 1.91 4.46
C ALA A 132 2.36 0.62 3.73
N GLN A 133 1.82 -0.48 4.20
CA GLN A 133 1.77 -1.72 3.44
C GLN A 133 0.44 -1.82 2.69
N THR A 134 0.52 -1.99 1.39
CA THR A 134 -0.64 -1.97 0.50
C THR A 134 -0.56 -3.09 -0.51
N CYS A 135 -1.71 -3.43 -1.07
CA CYS A 135 -1.79 -4.23 -2.28
C CYS A 135 -1.98 -3.28 -3.46
N TYR A 136 -1.43 -3.58 -4.63
CA TYR A 136 -1.68 -2.78 -5.83
C TYR A 136 -1.88 -3.65 -7.08
N LYS A 137 -2.61 -3.08 -8.05
CA LYS A 137 -2.82 -3.67 -9.38
C LYS A 137 -3.02 -2.58 -10.42
N TYR A 138 -2.47 -2.79 -11.62
CA TYR A 138 -2.77 -1.96 -12.79
C TYR A 138 -3.91 -2.57 -13.60
N TYR A 139 -4.95 -1.77 -13.86
CA TYR A 139 -6.01 -2.09 -14.81
C TYR A 139 -5.71 -1.36 -16.12
N SER A 140 -5.32 -2.10 -17.16
CA SER A 140 -5.06 -1.56 -18.51
C SER A 140 -6.21 -1.83 -19.49
N THR A 141 -7.14 -2.71 -19.13
CA THR A 141 -8.32 -3.06 -19.94
C THR A 141 -9.52 -3.35 -19.04
N GLY A 142 -10.73 -3.21 -19.59
CA GLY A 142 -11.98 -3.60 -18.94
C GLY A 142 -12.73 -2.43 -18.31
N SER A 143 -13.84 -2.74 -17.65
CA SER A 143 -14.69 -1.77 -16.94
C SER A 143 -14.87 -2.21 -15.50
N PHE A 144 -14.76 -1.27 -14.56
CA PHE A 144 -14.85 -1.55 -13.12
C PHE A 144 -15.62 -0.45 -12.39
N PRO A 145 -16.30 -0.81 -11.28
CA PRO A 145 -17.12 0.13 -10.54
C PRO A 145 -16.27 1.13 -9.77
N THR A 146 -16.67 2.40 -9.84
CA THR A 146 -15.99 3.49 -9.14
C THR A 146 -16.97 4.41 -8.42
N VAL A 147 -16.45 5.11 -7.41
CA VAL A 147 -17.06 6.27 -6.77
C VAL A 147 -15.97 7.31 -6.55
N GLN A 148 -16.32 8.57 -6.29
CA GLN A 148 -15.41 9.60 -5.82
C GLN A 148 -15.97 10.22 -4.56
N CYS A 149 -15.08 10.58 -3.65
CA CYS A 149 -15.46 11.24 -2.41
C CYS A 149 -15.38 12.77 -2.56
N SER A 150 -16.33 13.45 -1.95
CA SER A 150 -16.34 14.89 -1.76
C SER A 150 -16.98 15.22 -0.43
N LYS A 151 -16.18 15.73 0.52
CA LYS A 151 -16.64 16.23 1.84
C LYS A 151 -17.61 15.27 2.54
N GLY A 152 -17.21 14.01 2.68
CA GLY A 152 -18.00 12.98 3.35
C GLY A 152 -19.16 12.39 2.57
N THR A 153 -19.31 12.72 1.29
CA THR A 153 -20.31 12.12 0.41
C THR A 153 -19.66 11.52 -0.82
N SER A 154 -20.28 10.49 -1.40
CA SER A 154 -19.85 9.94 -2.69
C SER A 154 -20.62 10.57 -3.84
N ASN A 155 -19.98 10.86 -4.97
CA ASN A 155 -20.59 11.43 -6.19
C ASN A 155 -21.45 10.43 -7.01
N LYS A 156 -22.04 9.43 -6.34
CA LYS A 156 -22.78 8.29 -6.90
C LYS A 156 -21.88 7.28 -7.63
N PHE A 157 -22.38 6.06 -7.71
CA PHE A 157 -21.74 4.91 -8.34
C PHE A 157 -21.64 5.10 -9.86
N SER A 158 -20.45 4.85 -10.41
CA SER A 158 -20.15 4.93 -11.84
C SER A 158 -19.26 3.76 -12.27
N TYR A 159 -18.89 3.74 -13.54
CA TYR A 159 -17.92 2.80 -14.09
C TYR A 159 -16.82 3.55 -14.83
N VAL A 160 -15.59 3.13 -14.61
CA VAL A 160 -14.44 3.55 -15.43
C VAL A 160 -14.09 2.40 -16.35
N THR A 161 -14.01 2.70 -17.64
CA THR A 161 -13.52 1.78 -18.66
C THR A 161 -12.11 2.20 -19.05
N VAL A 162 -11.22 1.23 -19.24
CA VAL A 162 -9.84 1.46 -19.68
C VAL A 162 -9.58 0.61 -20.94
N PRO A 163 -8.89 1.16 -21.96
CA PRO A 163 -8.53 2.57 -22.09
C PRO A 163 -9.77 3.46 -22.34
N ALA A 164 -9.73 4.73 -21.93
CA ALA A 164 -10.78 5.71 -22.21
C ALA A 164 -10.23 7.10 -22.52
N THR A 165 -10.91 7.84 -23.39
CA THR A 165 -10.68 9.28 -23.59
C THR A 165 -11.45 10.04 -22.52
N VAL A 166 -10.74 10.85 -21.74
CA VAL A 166 -11.30 11.69 -20.68
C VAL A 166 -11.07 13.16 -21.02
N THR A 167 -12.08 14.00 -20.78
CA THR A 167 -11.98 15.44 -20.98
C THR A 167 -11.60 16.12 -19.66
N ALA A 168 -10.42 16.71 -19.60
CA ALA A 168 -9.99 17.51 -18.45
C ALA A 168 -10.33 18.99 -18.69
N THR A 169 -11.07 19.61 -17.78
CA THR A 169 -11.31 21.06 -17.81
C THR A 169 -10.23 21.77 -17.00
N ILE A 170 -9.38 22.53 -17.70
CA ILE A 170 -8.38 23.39 -17.08
C ILE A 170 -9.05 24.72 -16.74
N SER A 171 -9.19 24.98 -15.44
CA SER A 171 -9.66 26.28 -14.97
C SER A 171 -8.53 27.30 -15.06
N PRO A 172 -8.80 28.52 -15.56
CA PRO A 172 -7.80 29.57 -15.68
C PRO A 172 -7.30 30.02 -14.31
N THR A 173 -5.99 30.24 -14.19
CA THR A 173 -5.33 30.68 -12.95
C THR A 173 -5.59 32.15 -12.62
N THR A 174 -6.08 32.94 -13.58
CA THR A 174 -6.42 34.36 -13.42
C THR A 174 -7.91 34.60 -13.59
N SER A 175 -8.47 35.48 -12.75
CA SER A 175 -9.84 35.97 -12.83
C SER A 175 -10.08 36.65 -14.19
N GLY A 176 -10.71 35.95 -15.14
CA GLY A 176 -10.98 36.44 -16.49
C GLY A 176 -10.49 35.54 -17.63
N GLY A 177 -9.75 34.46 -17.35
CA GLY A 177 -9.40 33.49 -18.39
C GLY A 177 -10.62 32.68 -18.87
N SER A 178 -10.55 32.14 -20.08
CA SER A 178 -11.53 31.15 -20.57
C SER A 178 -11.17 29.76 -20.06
N ARG A 179 -12.18 28.94 -19.73
CA ARG A 179 -11.98 27.51 -19.45
C ARG A 179 -11.53 26.82 -20.73
N SER A 180 -10.45 26.04 -20.65
CA SER A 180 -9.97 25.22 -21.77
C SER A 180 -10.20 23.75 -21.44
N THR A 181 -10.64 22.97 -22.42
CA THR A 181 -10.81 21.51 -22.30
C THR A 181 -9.71 20.80 -23.08
N VAL A 182 -9.04 19.87 -22.43
CA VAL A 182 -8.01 19.02 -23.05
C VAL A 182 -8.49 17.57 -23.00
N GLU A 183 -8.43 16.87 -24.13
CA GLU A 183 -8.66 15.43 -24.18
C GLU A 183 -7.37 14.70 -23.78
N ALA A 184 -7.48 13.79 -22.83
CA ALA A 184 -6.41 12.90 -22.42
C ALA A 184 -6.87 11.45 -22.53
N VAL A 185 -5.94 10.52 -22.79
CA VAL A 185 -6.26 9.09 -22.84
C VAL A 185 -5.79 8.44 -21.55
N LEU A 186 -6.74 7.92 -20.78
CA LEU A 186 -6.51 7.10 -19.60
C LEU A 186 -6.16 5.67 -20.04
N GLN A 187 -4.86 5.35 -20.07
CA GLN A 187 -4.36 4.06 -20.54
C GLN A 187 -4.38 2.96 -19.47
N ASN A 188 -4.22 3.34 -18.22
CA ASN A 188 -4.32 2.43 -17.09
C ASN A 188 -4.77 3.17 -15.83
N VAL A 189 -5.29 2.40 -14.88
CA VAL A 189 -5.58 2.86 -13.52
C VAL A 189 -4.82 1.99 -12.53
N LEU A 190 -4.01 2.63 -11.70
CA LEU A 190 -3.35 2.03 -10.55
C LEU A 190 -4.35 2.00 -9.38
N VAL A 191 -4.70 0.79 -8.95
CA VAL A 191 -5.63 0.58 -7.84
C VAL A 191 -4.87 0.03 -6.66
N PHE A 192 -4.96 0.71 -5.53
CA PHE A 192 -4.49 0.21 -4.25
C PHE A 192 -5.62 -0.52 -3.50
N ALA A 193 -5.27 -1.47 -2.65
CA ALA A 193 -6.20 -2.17 -1.77
C ALA A 193 -5.53 -2.42 -0.40
N PRO A 194 -6.31 -2.63 0.67
CA PRO A 194 -5.76 -2.97 1.98
C PRO A 194 -4.96 -4.28 1.92
N LEU A 195 -3.75 -4.26 2.46
CA LEU A 195 -2.97 -5.46 2.70
C LEU A 195 -3.30 -5.97 4.10
N ILE A 196 -3.91 -7.16 4.16
CA ILE A 196 -4.22 -7.82 5.42
C ILE A 196 -3.00 -8.62 5.84
N GLN A 197 -2.29 -8.15 6.87
CA GLN A 197 -1.17 -8.88 7.43
C GLN A 197 -1.68 -9.88 8.47
N ILE A 198 -1.30 -11.14 8.28
CA ILE A 198 -1.54 -12.20 9.24
C ILE A 198 -0.20 -12.75 9.72
N ASN A 199 -0.08 -12.97 11.02
CA ASN A 199 1.09 -13.56 11.65
C ASN A 199 0.71 -14.87 12.34
N TRP A 200 1.63 -15.83 12.34
CA TRP A 200 1.50 -17.05 13.13
C TRP A 200 2.87 -17.58 13.54
N GLN A 201 2.87 -18.44 14.55
CA GLN A 201 3.95 -19.32 14.94
C GLN A 201 3.59 -20.78 14.62
N SER A 202 4.59 -21.67 14.66
CA SER A 202 4.38 -23.10 14.37
C SER A 202 3.36 -23.75 15.31
N THR A 203 3.27 -23.31 16.57
CA THR A 203 2.32 -23.82 17.58
C THR A 203 0.87 -23.46 17.27
N ASP A 204 0.61 -22.35 16.57
CA ASP A 204 -0.75 -21.86 16.30
C ASP A 204 -1.49 -22.76 15.30
N ARG A 205 -0.75 -23.42 14.41
CA ARG A 205 -1.31 -24.32 13.38
C ARG A 205 -1.65 -25.71 13.92
N LEU A 206 -1.13 -26.09 15.08
CA LEU A 206 -1.44 -27.41 15.68
C LEU A 206 -2.77 -27.38 16.44
N ALA A 207 -3.09 -26.24 17.06
CA ALA A 207 -4.32 -26.05 17.82
C ALA A 207 -5.59 -25.93 16.96
N SER A 208 -5.46 -25.74 15.65
CA SER A 208 -6.57 -25.62 14.71
C SER A 208 -7.07 -26.96 14.17
N THR A 209 -6.51 -28.09 14.62
CA THR A 209 -7.15 -29.40 14.40
C THR A 209 -8.49 -29.39 15.14
N PRO A 210 -9.65 -29.50 14.46
CA PRO A 210 -10.92 -29.57 15.16
C PRO A 210 -10.84 -30.74 16.13
N LEU A 211 -11.02 -30.47 17.43
CA LEU A 211 -11.27 -31.55 18.39
C LEU A 211 -12.36 -32.43 17.77
N PRO A 212 -12.19 -33.76 17.70
CA PRO A 212 -13.25 -34.64 17.23
C PRO A 212 -14.46 -34.40 18.13
N GLY A 213 -15.41 -33.61 17.61
CA GLY A 213 -16.67 -33.34 18.28
C GLY A 213 -17.31 -34.67 18.60
N SER A 214 -17.72 -34.83 19.85
CA SER A 214 -18.51 -35.94 20.36
C SER A 214 -19.85 -35.94 19.60
N GLY A 215 -19.84 -36.54 18.40
CA GLY A 215 -20.99 -36.75 17.57
C GLY A 215 -21.70 -38.02 18.03
N THR A 216 -22.91 -37.84 18.54
CA THR A 216 -23.96 -38.82 18.82
C THR A 216 -23.99 -39.93 17.75
N PRO A 217 -24.19 -41.21 18.11
CA PRO A 217 -24.14 -42.32 17.16
C PRO A 217 -25.26 -42.21 16.12
N SER A 218 -24.90 -41.83 14.89
CA SER A 218 -25.78 -41.96 13.74
C SER A 218 -25.67 -43.37 13.17
N THR A 219 -26.82 -43.99 13.05
CA THR A 219 -27.09 -45.35 12.58
C THR A 219 -26.34 -45.69 11.29
N SER A 220 -25.67 -46.84 11.31
CA SER A 220 -24.98 -47.45 10.16
C SER A 220 -25.95 -47.72 9.01
N GLN A 221 -25.63 -47.19 7.83
CA GLN A 221 -26.07 -47.76 6.56
C GLN A 221 -24.85 -48.29 5.82
N THR A 222 -24.85 -49.60 5.63
CA THR A 222 -23.90 -50.39 4.86
C THR A 222 -23.99 -50.00 3.39
N ALA A 223 -22.96 -49.34 2.86
CA ALA A 223 -22.77 -49.15 1.42
C ALA A 223 -21.58 -49.99 0.95
N THR A 224 -21.88 -50.81 -0.05
CA THR A 224 -21.02 -51.75 -0.78
C THR A 224 -19.74 -51.12 -1.34
N PRO A 225 -18.56 -51.77 -1.27
CA PRO A 225 -17.32 -51.24 -1.82
C PRO A 225 -17.27 -51.38 -3.35
N THR A 226 -17.03 -50.27 -4.03
CA THR A 226 -16.64 -50.21 -5.45
C THR A 226 -15.11 -50.13 -5.54
N PRO A 227 -14.43 -50.95 -6.36
CA PRO A 227 -12.98 -50.93 -6.49
C PRO A 227 -12.53 -49.76 -7.37
N THR A 228 -11.81 -48.79 -6.78
CA THR A 228 -11.21 -47.68 -7.53
C THR A 228 -9.75 -47.96 -7.83
N THR A 229 -9.47 -48.06 -9.11
CA THR A 229 -8.17 -48.27 -9.76
C THR A 229 -7.16 -47.18 -9.38
N GLY A 230 -6.00 -47.59 -8.87
CA GLY A 230 -4.94 -46.68 -8.43
C GLY A 230 -4.23 -45.96 -9.57
N THR A 231 -4.20 -44.63 -9.51
CA THR A 231 -3.45 -43.77 -10.40
C THR A 231 -1.96 -43.75 -10.01
N PRO A 232 -1.00 -44.00 -10.93
CA PRO A 232 0.41 -44.06 -10.60
C PRO A 232 1.00 -42.66 -10.29
N LYS A 233 1.77 -42.58 -9.20
CA LYS A 233 2.52 -41.39 -8.77
C LYS A 233 3.57 -40.98 -9.82
N PRO A 234 3.73 -39.68 -10.14
CA PRO A 234 4.80 -39.22 -11.03
C PRO A 234 6.17 -39.40 -10.37
N GLY A 235 7.09 -40.03 -11.10
CA GLY A 235 8.44 -40.37 -10.65
C GLY A 235 9.31 -39.15 -10.38
N GLY A 236 9.94 -39.12 -9.21
CA GLY A 236 10.97 -38.15 -8.86
C GLY A 236 12.27 -38.41 -9.63
N LEU A 237 12.93 -37.34 -10.06
CA LEU A 237 14.21 -37.39 -10.77
C LEU A 237 15.29 -38.06 -9.92
N SER A 238 16.02 -38.97 -10.56
CA SER A 238 17.15 -39.71 -9.99
C SER A 238 18.15 -38.77 -9.33
N GLN A 239 18.62 -39.16 -8.15
CA GLN A 239 19.56 -38.43 -7.28
C GLN A 239 20.82 -37.92 -8.03
N GLY A 240 21.22 -38.58 -9.12
CA GLY A 240 22.33 -38.16 -9.97
C GLY A 240 22.07 -36.89 -10.81
N ALA A 241 20.81 -36.60 -11.17
CA ALA A 241 20.46 -35.40 -11.93
C ALA A 241 20.51 -34.13 -11.06
N THR A 242 20.18 -34.25 -9.77
CA THR A 242 20.16 -33.14 -8.82
C THR A 242 21.55 -32.59 -8.53
N ILE A 243 22.58 -33.45 -8.50
CA ILE A 243 23.96 -33.04 -8.20
C ILE A 243 24.59 -32.30 -9.39
N GLY A 244 24.24 -32.67 -10.64
CA GLY A 244 24.77 -32.03 -11.84
C GLY A 244 24.35 -30.57 -12.01
N ILE A 245 23.13 -30.21 -11.60
CA ILE A 245 22.58 -28.86 -11.77
C ILE A 245 23.21 -27.87 -10.78
N ALA A 246 23.55 -28.33 -9.57
CA ALA A 246 24.11 -27.47 -8.52
C ALA A 246 25.50 -26.91 -8.89
N VAL A 247 26.35 -27.72 -9.52
CA VAL A 247 27.72 -27.30 -9.89
C VAL A 247 27.71 -26.32 -11.07
N ALA A 248 26.84 -26.53 -12.05
CA ALA A 248 26.71 -25.64 -13.21
C ALA A 248 26.22 -24.24 -12.81
N ALA A 249 25.28 -24.14 -11.87
CA ALA A 249 24.75 -22.86 -11.40
C ALA A 249 25.82 -22.00 -10.70
N ALA A 250 26.71 -22.61 -9.92
CA ALA A 250 27.77 -21.89 -9.21
C ALA A 250 28.79 -21.24 -10.18
N ILE A 251 29.17 -21.95 -11.25
CA ILE A 251 30.12 -21.43 -12.24
C ILE A 251 29.51 -20.25 -13.01
N VAL A 252 28.25 -20.38 -13.45
CA VAL A 252 27.55 -19.31 -14.16
C VAL A 252 27.38 -18.07 -13.26
N GLY A 253 27.06 -18.26 -11.98
CA GLY A 253 26.95 -17.16 -11.01
C GLY A 253 28.25 -16.37 -10.86
N LEU A 254 29.40 -17.04 -10.75
CA LEU A 254 30.70 -16.38 -10.63
C LEU A 254 31.08 -15.57 -11.88
N VAL A 255 30.76 -16.08 -13.08
CA VAL A 255 31.00 -15.37 -14.34
C VAL A 255 30.15 -14.09 -14.42
N LEU A 256 28.86 -14.16 -14.05
CA LEU A 256 27.96 -13.00 -14.08
C LEU A 256 28.40 -11.91 -13.08
N ILE A 257 28.84 -12.28 -11.88
CA ILE A 257 29.39 -11.34 -10.89
C ILE A 257 30.65 -10.65 -11.44
N GLY A 258 31.55 -11.40 -12.08
CA GLY A 258 32.76 -10.86 -12.71
C GLY A 258 32.45 -9.84 -13.81
N VAL A 259 31.49 -10.15 -14.70
CA VAL A 259 31.05 -9.25 -15.79
C VAL A 259 30.41 -7.99 -15.21
N PHE A 260 29.55 -8.13 -14.21
CA PHE A 260 28.87 -6.99 -13.56
C PHE A 260 29.87 -6.05 -12.86
N ALA A 261 30.84 -6.60 -12.11
CA ALA A 261 31.90 -5.82 -11.47
C ALA A 261 32.77 -5.08 -12.49
N MET A 262 33.11 -5.71 -13.62
CA MET A 262 33.85 -5.08 -14.71
C MET A 262 33.05 -3.92 -15.34
N TRP A 263 31.75 -4.10 -15.55
CA TRP A 263 30.87 -3.07 -16.10
C TRP A 263 30.75 -1.84 -15.19
N MET A 264 30.56 -2.04 -13.88
CA MET A 264 30.53 -0.93 -12.91
C MET A 264 31.86 -0.17 -12.85
N ARG A 265 33.00 -0.88 -12.89
CA ARG A 265 34.32 -0.24 -12.96
C ARG A 265 34.49 0.60 -14.23
N ARG A 266 33.93 0.16 -15.36
CA ARG A 266 33.99 0.92 -16.63
C ARG A 266 33.12 2.18 -16.60
N ARG A 267 31.96 2.13 -15.93
CA ARG A 267 31.05 3.28 -15.78
C ARG A 267 31.67 4.39 -14.92
N ASN A 268 32.31 4.03 -13.81
CA ASN A 268 32.91 5.01 -12.90
C ASN A 268 34.12 5.73 -13.49
N ARG A 269 34.80 5.15 -14.48
CA ARG A 269 35.91 5.81 -15.19
C ARG A 269 35.46 6.92 -16.15
N ARG A 270 34.17 7.00 -16.50
CA ARG A 270 33.64 8.05 -17.39
C ARG A 270 33.19 9.33 -16.69
N ALA A 271 33.21 9.37 -15.35
CA ALA A 271 32.73 10.51 -14.57
C ALA A 271 33.80 11.58 -14.22
N LYS A 272 34.96 11.59 -14.90
CA LYS A 272 36.07 12.54 -14.59
C LYS A 272 36.49 13.47 -15.72
N VAL A 273 35.63 13.72 -16.71
CA VAL A 273 35.88 14.78 -17.70
C VAL A 273 34.65 15.68 -17.75
N MET A 274 34.63 16.70 -16.87
CA MET A 274 33.74 17.85 -17.05
C MET A 274 34.43 18.84 -18.00
N PRO A 275 33.78 19.26 -19.09
CA PRO A 275 34.25 20.38 -19.88
C PRO A 275 34.22 21.66 -19.04
N THR A 276 35.39 22.27 -18.82
CA THR A 276 35.50 23.63 -18.30
C THR A 276 34.82 24.57 -19.30
N LEU A 277 33.67 25.13 -18.92
CA LEU A 277 33.02 26.18 -19.71
C LEU A 277 33.85 27.48 -19.63
N PRO A 278 33.99 28.22 -20.75
CA PRO A 278 34.70 29.49 -20.75
C PRO A 278 33.96 30.55 -19.91
N PRO A 279 34.70 31.49 -19.28
CA PRO A 279 34.12 32.53 -18.44
C PRO A 279 33.24 33.49 -19.25
N ASN A 280 32.00 33.65 -18.81
CA ASN A 280 31.04 34.59 -19.37
C ASN A 280 31.32 36.02 -18.83
N PRO A 281 31.61 37.02 -19.69
CA PRO A 281 31.81 38.40 -19.28
C PRO A 281 30.53 39.21 -19.51
N TYR A 282 29.71 39.39 -18.48
CA TYR A 282 28.65 40.41 -18.46
C TYR A 282 28.32 40.74 -17.00
N VAL A 283 29.01 41.72 -16.40
CA VAL A 283 28.69 43.17 -16.34
C VAL A 283 27.34 43.46 -15.69
N ASP A 284 27.45 43.75 -14.38
CA ASP A 284 26.74 44.70 -13.52
C ASP A 284 25.44 45.36 -14.01
N LYS A 285 24.39 45.24 -13.17
CA LYS A 285 23.70 46.39 -12.55
C LYS A 285 23.22 46.03 -11.12
N PRO A 286 23.40 46.91 -10.13
CA PRO A 286 22.92 46.71 -8.77
C PRO A 286 21.45 47.15 -8.64
N HIS A 287 20.62 46.30 -8.06
CA HIS A 287 19.38 46.73 -7.41
C HIS A 287 19.53 46.50 -5.91
N GLU A 288 19.74 47.60 -5.19
CA GLU A 288 19.53 47.71 -3.75
C GLU A 288 18.08 47.34 -3.42
N ILE A 289 17.87 46.29 -2.62
CA ILE A 289 16.80 46.26 -1.60
C ILE A 289 17.35 45.46 -0.42
N GLY A 290 17.60 46.17 0.69
CA GLY A 290 18.09 45.59 1.92
C GLY A 290 17.04 44.73 2.63
N THR A 291 17.51 43.66 3.25
CA THR A 291 17.03 43.22 4.57
C THR A 291 18.23 42.65 5.34
N THR A 292 18.56 43.33 6.42
CA THR A 292 19.49 42.92 7.46
C THR A 292 18.89 41.72 8.21
N TYR A 293 19.57 40.58 8.18
CA TYR A 293 19.36 39.52 9.15
C TYR A 293 20.58 39.47 10.07
N VAL A 294 20.42 39.99 11.27
CA VAL A 294 21.31 39.75 12.41
C VAL A 294 21.04 38.32 12.86
N ALA A 295 22.04 37.45 12.75
CA ALA A 295 22.02 36.15 13.39
C ALA A 295 22.62 36.29 14.79
N GLU A 296 21.78 36.36 15.82
CA GLU A 296 22.18 36.09 17.19
C GLU A 296 21.87 34.62 17.53
N ALA A 297 22.91 33.92 18.00
CA ALA A 297 22.81 32.57 18.52
C ALA A 297 22.22 32.58 19.94
N PRO A 298 21.36 31.63 20.33
CA PRO A 298 20.94 31.53 21.72
C PRO A 298 21.93 30.68 22.53
N THR A 299 22.55 31.33 23.51
CA THR A 299 23.14 30.71 24.69
C THR A 299 22.06 30.37 25.73
N GLU A 300 22.13 29.12 26.20
CA GLU A 300 21.86 28.61 27.56
C GLU A 300 21.45 29.65 28.64
N ARG A 301 20.25 29.48 29.24
CA ARG A 301 20.01 29.14 30.66
C ARG A 301 18.68 29.66 31.25
N ASP A 302 18.19 28.81 32.14
CA ASP A 302 17.43 29.02 33.36
C ASP A 302 15.92 29.40 33.34
N ALA A 303 15.20 28.41 33.86
CA ALA A 303 13.93 28.41 34.58
C ALA A 303 13.38 29.76 35.05
N HIS A 304 12.09 29.97 34.78
CA HIS A 304 11.16 30.44 35.79
C HIS A 304 9.73 29.96 35.50
N GLU A 305 9.16 29.31 36.51
CA GLU A 305 7.77 28.95 36.70
C GLU A 305 6.90 30.22 36.82
N VAL A 306 5.78 30.28 36.08
CA VAL A 306 4.63 31.13 36.44
C VAL A 306 3.33 30.47 35.96
N ASP A 307 2.50 30.10 36.94
CA ASP A 307 1.07 29.81 36.80
C ASP A 307 0.31 31.01 36.21
N GLY A 308 -0.66 30.77 35.33
CA GLY A 308 -1.53 31.85 34.86
C GLY A 308 -2.52 31.46 33.77
N LEU A 309 -3.73 31.11 34.21
CA LEU A 309 -4.96 31.11 33.40
C LEU A 309 -5.10 32.40 32.57
N HIS A 310 -5.50 32.30 31.30
CA HIS A 310 -6.65 33.05 30.77
C HIS A 310 -7.03 32.60 29.35
N ALA A 311 -8.33 32.43 29.17
CA ALA A 311 -9.00 32.22 27.88
C ALA A 311 -9.04 33.51 27.05
N SER A 312 -8.97 33.37 25.72
CA SER A 312 -9.76 34.17 24.77
C SER A 312 -9.45 33.80 23.30
N ASP A 313 -10.53 33.45 22.60
CA ASP A 313 -10.93 33.93 21.27
C ASP A 313 -9.93 33.94 20.09
N GLY A 314 -10.31 33.16 19.07
CA GLY A 314 -10.71 33.72 17.79
C GLY A 314 -9.64 34.40 16.94
N LEU A 315 -8.97 33.62 16.08
CA LEU A 315 -8.34 34.17 14.89
C LEU A 315 -8.56 33.26 13.68
N HIS A 316 -9.51 33.66 12.82
CA HIS A 316 -9.64 33.17 11.46
C HIS A 316 -8.37 33.52 10.67
N LYS A 317 -7.54 32.50 10.40
CA LYS A 317 -6.53 32.58 9.33
C LYS A 317 -7.21 32.25 8.00
N GLY A 318 -7.17 33.23 7.09
CA GLY A 318 -7.55 33.06 5.69
C GLY A 318 -6.72 31.95 5.05
N GLY A 319 -7.40 30.83 4.79
CA GLY A 319 -6.86 29.76 3.95
C GLY A 319 -6.92 30.19 2.49
N ALA A 320 -5.81 30.02 1.78
CA ALA A 320 -5.73 30.14 0.34
C ALA A 320 -6.86 29.28 -0.30
N ALA A 321 -7.68 29.92 -1.12
CA ALA A 321 -8.76 29.29 -1.83
C ALA A 321 -8.19 28.21 -2.77
N SER A 322 -8.38 26.93 -2.41
CA SER A 322 -8.28 25.84 -3.37
C SER A 322 -9.39 26.00 -4.41
N PRO A 323 -9.12 25.73 -5.70
CA PRO A 323 -10.11 25.86 -6.76
C PRO A 323 -11.33 24.98 -6.46
N ARG A 324 -12.49 25.63 -6.40
CA ARG A 324 -13.80 25.00 -6.22
C ARG A 324 -14.22 24.42 -7.56
N PHE A 325 -14.13 23.10 -7.70
CA PHE A 325 -14.63 22.38 -8.88
C PHE A 325 -16.13 22.17 -8.72
N GLU A 326 -16.93 22.98 -9.41
CA GLU A 326 -18.34 22.69 -9.66
C GLU A 326 -18.46 21.85 -10.93
N MET A 327 -19.13 20.70 -10.84
CA MET A 327 -19.54 19.92 -12.00
C MET A 327 -20.98 20.30 -12.37
N ALA A 328 -21.20 20.49 -13.68
CA ALA A 328 -22.51 20.46 -14.30
C ALA A 328 -22.74 19.07 -14.88
N GLY A 329 -23.92 18.49 -14.61
CA GLY A 329 -24.43 17.25 -15.24
C GLY A 329 -24.27 15.99 -14.40
#